data_AF-A0A949TAE6-F1
#
_entry.id   AF-A0A949TAE6-F1
#
_cell.length_a   1.000
_cell.length_b   1.000
_cell.length_c   1.000
_cell.angle_alpha   90.00
_cell.angle_beta   90.00
_cell.angle_gamma   90.00
#
_symmetry.space_group_name_H-M   'P 1'
#
loop_
_entity.id
_entity.type
_entity.pdbx_description
1 polymer ?
#
loop_
_entity_poly.entity_id
_entity_poly.type
_entity_poly.pdbx_seq_one_letter_code
_entity_poly.pdbx_strand_id
1 'polypeptide(L)'
;MYQSKLFLSLEKRFFDYLLIICFSFFACTSFFTSSFIALNLPLTPESKNFLIRGLYWYGQNIDPALIKNPLSLQIQSFIDVFIFGPFYLLLVYAFIKGKNWIRVPAIIYVSAITYSMILYLGIEFMGDYPPNNYLVFLAINLPYLLIPLALGYRMRKTYPFSKKSI
;
A
#
# COMPACT_ATOMS: atom_id res chain seq x y z
N MET A 1 6.16 13.38 37.93
CA MET A 1 4.86 12.72 37.64
C MET A 1 4.67 12.62 36.13
N TYR A 2 5.25 11.63 35.46
CA TYR A 2 4.93 11.33 34.06
C TYR A 2 4.71 9.83 33.96
N GLN A 3 3.43 9.46 33.93
CA GLN A 3 2.96 8.08 33.90
C GLN A 3 3.76 7.28 32.87
N SER A 4 4.40 6.21 33.33
CA SER A 4 4.70 5.06 32.48
C SER A 4 3.37 4.60 31.88
N LYS A 5 3.01 5.14 30.72
CA LYS A 5 1.91 4.63 29.91
C LYS A 5 2.31 3.21 29.56
N LEU A 6 1.84 2.26 30.36
CA LEU A 6 2.10 0.85 30.21
C LEU A 6 1.84 0.50 28.76
N PHE A 7 2.93 0.26 28.03
CA PHE A 7 2.90 -0.19 26.65
C PHE A 7 2.16 -1.51 26.61
N LEU A 8 1.25 -1.65 25.65
CA LEU A 8 0.66 -2.95 25.36
C LEU A 8 1.64 -3.76 24.54
N SER A 9 1.94 -4.98 25.00
CA SER A 9 2.67 -5.95 24.19
C SER A 9 1.92 -6.20 22.88
N LEU A 10 2.65 -6.57 21.83
CA LEU A 10 2.06 -6.85 20.52
C LEU A 10 1.03 -7.99 20.59
N GLU A 11 1.27 -8.98 21.44
CA GLU A 11 0.37 -10.12 21.70
C GLU A 11 -1.05 -9.72 22.07
N LYS A 12 -1.23 -8.54 22.69
CA LYS A 12 -2.53 -8.03 23.12
C LYS A 12 -3.17 -7.10 22.07
N ARG A 13 -2.52 -6.90 20.92
CA ARG A 13 -2.93 -5.99 19.84
C ARG A 13 -3.22 -6.78 18.56
N PHE A 14 -4.23 -7.65 18.58
CA PHE A 14 -4.53 -8.56 17.45
C PHE A 14 -4.71 -7.85 16.10
N PHE A 15 -5.37 -6.68 16.09
CA PHE A 15 -5.53 -5.89 14.88
C PHE A 15 -4.21 -5.37 14.29
N ASP A 16 -3.19 -5.18 15.14
CA ASP A 16 -1.87 -4.70 14.69
C ASP A 16 -1.16 -5.79 13.85
N TYR A 17 -1.44 -7.08 14.07
CA TYR A 17 -0.91 -8.15 13.22
C TYR A 17 -1.43 -8.08 11.79
N LEU A 18 -2.73 -7.83 11.60
CA LEU A 18 -3.31 -7.64 10.28
C LEU A 18 -2.59 -6.51 9.54
N LEU A 19 -2.43 -5.36 10.19
CA LEU A 19 -1.74 -4.21 9.59
C LEU A 19 -0.26 -4.51 9.31
N ILE A 20 0.45 -5.19 10.22
CA ILE A 20 1.85 -5.60 9.99
C ILE A 20 1.95 -6.50 8.75
N ILE A 21 1.10 -7.51 8.63
CA ILE A 21 1.11 -8.45 7.50
C ILE A 21 0.80 -7.71 6.20
N CYS A 22 -0.26 -6.90 6.16
CA CYS A 22 -0.64 -6.16 4.97
C CYS A 22 0.42 -5.14 4.54
N PHE A 23 0.98 -4.34 5.46
CA PHE A 23 2.02 -3.37 5.11
C PHE A 23 3.35 -4.04 4.74
N SER A 24 3.67 -5.21 5.30
CA SER A 24 4.82 -6.00 4.84
C SER A 24 4.60 -6.51 3.41
N PHE A 25 3.39 -6.96 3.09
CA PHE A 25 3.02 -7.35 1.74
C PHE A 25 3.05 -6.16 0.77
N PHE A 26 2.52 -4.99 1.16
CA PHE A 26 2.58 -3.77 0.34
C PHE A 26 4.01 -3.30 0.10
N ALA A 27 4.91 -3.40 1.10
CA ALA A 27 6.32 -3.13 0.89
C ALA A 27 6.93 -4.07 -0.14
N CYS A 28 6.59 -5.36 -0.08
CA CYS A 28 7.05 -6.35 -1.05
C CYS A 28 6.54 -6.02 -2.47
N THR A 29 5.25 -5.78 -2.66
CA THR A 29 4.71 -5.41 -3.99
C THR A 29 5.30 -4.09 -4.47
N SER A 30 5.44 -3.09 -3.60
CA SER A 30 6.06 -1.82 -3.95
C SER A 30 7.47 -2.00 -4.54
N PHE A 31 8.37 -2.68 -3.82
CA PHE A 31 9.75 -2.83 -4.28
C PHE A 31 9.92 -3.82 -5.43
N PHE A 32 9.09 -4.86 -5.51
CA PHE A 32 9.31 -5.94 -6.49
C PHE A 32 8.36 -5.89 -7.68
N THR A 33 7.17 -5.31 -7.58
CA THR A 33 6.24 -5.19 -8.71
C THR A 33 6.18 -3.77 -9.24
N SER A 34 5.93 -2.78 -8.37
CA SER A 34 5.79 -1.38 -8.80
C SER A 34 7.09 -0.82 -9.37
N SER A 35 8.25 -1.32 -8.95
CA SER A 35 9.55 -0.94 -9.52
C SER A 35 9.67 -1.21 -11.02
N PHE A 36 9.06 -2.27 -11.54
CA PHE A 36 9.08 -2.54 -12.98
C PHE A 36 8.32 -1.46 -13.76
N ILE A 37 7.18 -1.04 -13.22
CA ILE A 37 6.33 -0.02 -13.83
C ILE A 37 6.98 1.36 -13.72
N ALA A 38 7.47 1.72 -12.53
CA ALA A 38 8.18 2.96 -12.26
C ALA A 38 9.37 3.12 -13.23
N LEU A 39 10.24 2.11 -13.32
CA LEU A 39 11.42 2.15 -14.17
C LEU A 39 11.12 1.91 -15.66
N ASN A 40 9.84 1.79 -16.05
CA ASN A 40 9.39 1.50 -17.41
C ASN A 40 10.08 0.28 -18.03
N LEU A 41 10.25 -0.77 -17.23
CA LEU A 41 10.83 -2.02 -17.67
C LEU A 41 9.78 -2.78 -18.50
N PRO A 42 10.16 -3.35 -19.66
CA PRO A 42 9.22 -3.99 -20.54
C PRO A 42 8.62 -5.24 -19.87
N LEU A 43 7.29 -5.31 -19.85
CA LEU A 43 6.56 -6.49 -19.43
C LEU A 43 6.39 -7.43 -20.62
N THR A 44 7.01 -8.61 -20.56
CA THR A 44 6.98 -9.59 -21.66
C THR A 44 6.76 -11.01 -21.14
N PRO A 45 6.08 -11.88 -21.91
CA PRO A 45 5.86 -13.26 -21.52
C PRO A 45 7.14 -14.10 -21.62
N GLU A 46 8.14 -13.70 -22.41
CA GLU A 46 9.42 -14.38 -22.58
C GLU A 46 10.44 -14.08 -21.47
N SER A 47 10.12 -13.14 -20.56
CA SER A 47 11.02 -12.78 -19.47
C SER A 47 11.34 -13.97 -18.58
N LYS A 48 12.61 -14.12 -18.17
CA LYS A 48 13.02 -15.15 -17.18
C LYS A 48 12.43 -14.88 -15.79
N ASN A 49 12.12 -13.62 -15.48
CA ASN A 49 11.56 -13.24 -14.18
C ASN A 49 10.06 -13.59 -14.12
N PHE A 50 9.67 -14.42 -13.15
CA PHE A 50 8.28 -14.83 -12.97
C PHE A 50 7.33 -13.67 -12.65
N LEU A 51 7.82 -12.63 -11.96
CA LEU A 51 7.01 -11.44 -11.65
C LEU A 51 6.68 -10.66 -12.92
N ILE A 52 7.64 -10.50 -13.83
CA ILE A 52 7.41 -9.82 -15.12
C ILE A 52 6.35 -10.58 -15.93
N ARG A 53 6.44 -11.91 -15.98
CA ARG A 53 5.43 -12.74 -16.67
C ARG A 53 4.05 -12.64 -16.00
N GLY A 54 4.00 -12.62 -14.67
CA GLY A 54 2.76 -12.45 -13.91
C GLY A 54 2.12 -11.09 -14.15
N LEU A 55 2.91 -10.01 -14.15
CA LEU A 55 2.45 -8.65 -14.46
C LEU A 55 2.02 -8.54 -15.93
N TYR A 56 2.73 -9.16 -16.86
CA TYR A 56 2.30 -9.24 -18.25
C TYR A 56 0.95 -9.95 -18.38
N TRP A 57 0.77 -11.10 -17.72
CA TRP A 57 -0.52 -11.80 -17.72
C TRP A 57 -1.63 -10.92 -17.12
N TYR A 58 -1.37 -10.29 -15.98
CA TYR A 58 -2.33 -9.39 -15.34
C TYR A 58 -2.70 -8.23 -16.27
N GLY A 59 -1.72 -7.65 -16.94
CA GLY A 59 -1.98 -6.53 -17.83
C GLY A 59 -2.71 -6.91 -19.12
N GLN A 60 -2.46 -8.11 -19.66
CA GLN A 60 -3.21 -8.59 -20.83
C GLN A 60 -4.67 -8.93 -20.48
N ASN A 61 -4.91 -9.54 -19.32
CA ASN A 61 -6.22 -10.13 -18.99
C ASN A 61 -7.10 -9.23 -18.13
N ILE A 62 -6.52 -8.36 -17.31
CA ILE A 62 -7.23 -7.60 -16.28
C ILE A 62 -7.05 -6.10 -16.47
N ASP A 63 -5.80 -5.62 -16.55
CA ASP A 63 -5.45 -4.20 -16.47
C ASP A 63 -4.49 -3.76 -17.60
N PRO A 64 -5.02 -3.40 -18.78
CA PRO A 64 -4.20 -3.01 -19.93
C PRO A 64 -3.27 -1.83 -19.67
N ALA A 65 -3.63 -0.93 -18.74
CA ALA A 65 -2.81 0.23 -18.39
C ALA A 65 -1.43 -0.19 -17.89
N LEU A 66 -1.32 -1.35 -17.22
CA LEU A 66 -0.04 -1.86 -16.73
C LEU A 66 0.97 -2.14 -17.86
N ILE A 67 0.50 -2.58 -19.04
CA ILE A 67 1.37 -2.85 -20.20
C ILE A 67 1.64 -1.58 -21.00
N LYS A 68 0.63 -0.71 -21.11
CA LYS A 68 0.77 0.57 -21.82
C LYS A 68 1.61 1.57 -21.03
N ASN A 69 1.66 1.41 -19.72
CA ASN A 69 2.37 2.22 -18.75
C ASN A 69 2.23 3.73 -19.03
N PRO A 70 0.99 4.28 -19.01
CA PRO A 70 0.81 5.71 -19.18
C PRO A 70 1.56 6.49 -18.10
N LEU A 71 1.97 7.73 -18.41
CA LEU A 71 2.82 8.53 -17.54
C LEU A 71 2.25 8.70 -16.11
N SER A 72 0.93 8.79 -15.97
CA SER A 72 0.25 8.85 -14.68
C SER A 72 0.53 7.62 -13.81
N LEU A 73 0.38 6.42 -14.37
CA LEU A 73 0.65 5.15 -13.70
C LEU A 73 2.14 5.00 -13.38
N GLN A 74 3.00 5.43 -14.29
CA GLN A 74 4.45 5.41 -14.07
C GLN A 74 4.85 6.32 -12.89
N ILE A 75 4.36 7.56 -12.86
CA ILE A 75 4.62 8.51 -11.77
C ILE A 75 4.08 7.98 -10.44
N GLN A 76 2.86 7.45 -10.46
CA GLN A 76 2.27 6.86 -9.26
C GLN A 76 3.10 5.68 -8.74
N SER A 77 3.56 4.81 -9.64
CA SER A 77 4.45 3.71 -9.30
C SER A 77 5.79 4.20 -8.74
N PHE A 78 6.35 5.30 -9.27
CA PHE A 78 7.53 5.93 -8.69
C PHE A 78 7.28 6.40 -7.25
N ILE A 79 6.17 7.08 -6.99
CA ILE A 79 5.79 7.52 -5.64
C ILE A 79 5.63 6.30 -4.73
N ASP A 80 4.96 5.25 -5.20
CA ASP A 80 4.80 4.02 -4.42
C ASP A 80 6.16 3.40 -4.06
N VAL A 81 7.08 3.25 -5.01
CA VAL A 81 8.40 2.64 -4.78
C VAL A 81 9.27 3.47 -3.83
N PHE A 82 9.38 4.77 -4.06
CA PHE A 82 10.38 5.60 -3.39
C PHE A 82 9.87 6.32 -2.14
N ILE A 83 8.56 6.50 -2.01
CA ILE A 83 7.95 7.21 -0.87
C ILE A 83 7.17 6.21 0.00
N PHE A 84 6.21 5.49 -0.58
CA PHE A 84 5.33 4.65 0.21
C PHE A 84 5.98 3.33 0.65
N GLY A 85 6.77 2.67 -0.20
CA GLY A 85 7.53 1.46 0.10
C GLY A 85 8.37 1.58 1.37
N PRO A 86 9.28 2.57 1.45
CA PRO A 86 10.06 2.83 2.67
C PRO A 86 9.18 3.17 3.88
N PHE A 87 8.07 3.90 3.66
CA PHE A 87 7.14 4.23 4.73
C PHE A 87 6.38 3.01 5.27
N TYR A 88 6.05 2.02 4.43
CA TYR A 88 5.46 0.75 4.86
C TYR A 88 6.38 0.00 5.82
N LEU A 89 7.68 -0.03 5.54
CA LEU A 89 8.67 -0.63 6.46
C LEU A 89 8.73 0.12 7.79
N LEU A 90 8.63 1.45 7.75
CA LEU A 90 8.59 2.29 8.95
C LEU A 90 7.32 2.03 9.80
N LEU A 91 6.17 1.86 9.15
CA LEU A 91 4.92 1.44 9.80
C LEU A 91 5.08 0.08 10.48
N VAL A 92 5.59 -0.92 9.77
CA VAL A 92 5.82 -2.27 10.31
C VAL A 92 6.72 -2.20 11.55
N TYR A 93 7.85 -1.51 11.46
CA TYR A 93 8.76 -1.28 12.59
C TYR A 93 8.04 -0.64 13.78
N ALA A 94 7.30 0.45 13.54
CA ALA A 94 6.63 1.19 14.59
C ALA A 94 5.52 0.37 15.26
N PHE A 95 4.80 -0.45 14.51
CA PHE A 95 3.76 -1.34 15.05
C PHE A 95 4.34 -2.44 15.92
N ILE A 96 5.41 -3.11 15.46
CA ILE A 96 6.14 -4.12 16.23
C ILE A 96 6.65 -3.52 17.55
N LYS A 97 7.25 -2.32 17.49
CA LYS A 97 7.85 -1.65 18.66
C LYS A 97 6.89 -0.76 19.46
N GLY A 98 5.62 -0.64 19.05
CA GLY A 98 4.60 0.19 19.71
C GLY A 98 4.92 1.70 19.72
N LYS A 99 5.57 2.24 18.70
CA LYS A 99 6.08 3.62 18.68
C LYS A 99 4.96 4.64 18.38
N ASN A 100 4.43 5.30 19.42
CA ASN A 100 3.32 6.27 19.26
C ASN A 100 3.63 7.46 18.35
N TRP A 101 4.91 7.81 18.13
CA TRP A 101 5.27 8.92 17.23
C TRP A 101 4.83 8.67 15.77
N ILE A 102 4.64 7.41 15.37
CA ILE A 102 4.20 7.05 14.00
C ILE A 102 2.80 7.58 13.68
N ARG A 103 2.01 7.96 14.70
CA ARG A 103 0.62 8.38 14.53
C ARG A 103 0.46 9.51 13.52
N VAL A 104 1.23 10.59 13.66
CA VAL A 104 1.09 11.77 12.79
C VAL A 104 1.52 11.44 11.36
N PRO A 105 2.72 10.84 11.13
CA PRO A 105 3.09 10.36 9.79
C PRO A 105 2.07 9.40 9.17
N ALA A 106 1.51 8.49 9.96
CA ALA A 106 0.50 7.54 9.49
C ALA A 106 -0.78 8.25 9.01
N ILE A 107 -1.26 9.29 9.71
CA ILE A 107 -2.45 10.05 9.29
C ILE A 107 -2.17 10.84 7.99
N ILE A 108 -0.98 11.42 7.86
CA ILE A 108 -0.55 12.09 6.62
C ILE A 108 -0.54 11.10 5.46
N TYR A 109 0.08 9.93 5.67
CA TYR A 109 0.09 8.85 4.69
C TYR A 109 -1.31 8.40 4.30
N VAL A 110 -2.22 8.19 5.27
CA VAL A 110 -3.62 7.79 4.99
C VAL A 110 -4.30 8.82 4.08
N SER A 111 -4.05 10.10 4.30
CA SER A 111 -4.60 11.17 3.45
C SER A 111 -4.00 11.11 2.03
N ALA A 112 -2.68 10.98 1.94
CA ALA A 112 -1.96 10.92 0.67
C ALA A 112 -2.37 9.70 -0.17
N ILE A 113 -2.38 8.50 0.41
CA ILE A 113 -2.74 7.27 -0.32
C ILE A 113 -4.21 7.25 -0.69
N THR A 114 -5.11 7.81 0.13
CA THR A 114 -6.54 7.92 -0.21
C THR A 114 -6.72 8.80 -1.44
N TYR A 115 -6.07 9.96 -1.47
CA TYR A 115 -6.07 10.82 -2.65
C TYR A 115 -5.49 10.10 -3.88
N SER A 116 -4.32 9.47 -3.75
CA SER A 116 -3.68 8.73 -4.84
C SER A 116 -4.53 7.58 -5.37
N MET A 117 -5.22 6.83 -4.50
CA MET A 117 -6.10 5.73 -4.90
C MET A 117 -7.36 6.22 -5.61
N ILE A 118 -7.97 7.32 -5.16
CA ILE A 118 -9.12 7.92 -5.85
C ILE A 118 -8.69 8.40 -7.24
N LEU A 119 -7.53 9.05 -7.35
CA LEU A 119 -6.98 9.50 -8.63
C LEU A 119 -6.66 8.32 -9.55
N TYR A 120 -6.03 7.26 -9.03
CA TYR A 120 -5.73 6.03 -9.76
C TYR A 120 -6.99 5.38 -10.34
N LEU A 121 -7.98 5.10 -9.48
CA LEU A 121 -9.23 4.49 -9.90
C LEU A 121 -10.00 5.38 -10.91
N GLY A 122 -9.96 6.70 -10.73
CA GLY A 122 -10.54 7.65 -11.67
C GLY A 122 -9.88 7.59 -13.05
N ILE A 123 -8.54 7.60 -13.10
CA ILE A 123 -7.78 7.49 -14.36
C ILE A 123 -8.03 6.13 -15.02
N GLU A 124 -8.04 5.04 -14.26
CA GLU A 124 -8.29 3.70 -14.79
C GLU A 124 -9.70 3.56 -15.35
N PHE A 125 -10.73 4.07 -14.66
CA PHE A 125 -12.11 3.91 -15.12
C PHE A 125 -12.54 4.92 -16.18
N MET A 126 -11.89 6.08 -16.24
CA MET A 126 -12.26 7.17 -17.17
C MET A 126 -11.23 7.40 -18.28
N GLY A 127 -10.08 6.75 -18.23
CA GLY A 127 -8.97 6.95 -19.16
C GLY A 127 -8.99 6.01 -20.37
N ASP A 128 -7.89 6.02 -21.11
CA ASP A 128 -7.76 5.35 -22.41
C ASP A 128 -7.62 3.82 -22.33
N TYR A 129 -7.30 3.29 -21.15
CA TYR A 129 -6.95 1.88 -20.95
C TYR A 129 -7.73 1.26 -19.79
N PRO A 130 -9.07 1.22 -19.84
CA PRO A 130 -9.86 0.71 -18.73
C PRO A 130 -9.63 -0.79 -18.49
N PRO A 131 -9.84 -1.27 -17.25
CA PRO A 131 -9.71 -2.68 -16.93
C PRO A 131 -10.66 -3.56 -17.75
N ASN A 132 -10.12 -4.67 -18.28
CA ASN A 132 -10.90 -5.71 -18.96
C ASN A 132 -11.77 -6.50 -17.97
N ASN A 133 -11.38 -6.55 -16.69
CA ASN A 133 -12.13 -7.22 -15.64
C ASN A 133 -12.17 -6.38 -14.36
N TYR A 134 -13.22 -5.55 -14.24
CA TYR A 134 -13.42 -4.63 -13.12
C TYR A 134 -13.49 -5.32 -11.75
N LEU A 135 -14.09 -6.52 -11.66
CA LEU A 135 -14.24 -7.21 -10.38
C LEU A 135 -12.89 -7.64 -9.82
N VAL A 136 -12.09 -8.31 -10.66
CA VAL A 136 -10.73 -8.77 -10.28
C VAL A 136 -9.82 -7.57 -10.05
N PHE A 137 -9.90 -6.55 -10.90
CA PHE A 137 -9.17 -5.30 -10.74
C PHE A 137 -9.46 -4.64 -9.38
N LEU A 138 -10.74 -4.48 -9.02
CA LEU A 138 -11.13 -3.89 -7.74
C LEU A 138 -10.73 -4.79 -6.57
N ALA A 139 -10.86 -6.11 -6.68
CA ALA A 139 -10.46 -7.03 -5.62
C ALA A 139 -8.96 -6.95 -5.30
N ILE A 140 -8.12 -6.68 -6.30
CA ILE A 140 -6.66 -6.52 -6.15
C ILE A 140 -6.30 -5.12 -5.65
N ASN A 141 -6.97 -4.08 -6.15
CA ASN A 141 -6.59 -2.69 -5.88
C ASN A 141 -7.27 -2.07 -4.66
N LEU A 142 -8.52 -2.40 -4.35
CA LEU A 142 -9.23 -1.83 -3.19
C LEU A 142 -8.54 -2.10 -1.84
N PRO A 143 -7.84 -3.23 -1.60
CA PRO A 143 -7.04 -3.41 -0.39
C PRO A 143 -6.05 -2.26 -0.13
N TYR A 144 -5.45 -1.67 -1.18
CA TYR A 144 -4.53 -0.53 -1.07
C TYR A 144 -5.22 0.77 -0.63
N LEU A 145 -6.56 0.83 -0.65
CA LEU A 145 -7.36 1.91 -0.07
C LEU A 145 -7.91 1.53 1.30
N LEU A 146 -8.51 0.34 1.43
CA LEU A 146 -9.22 -0.08 2.64
C LEU A 146 -8.28 -0.32 3.83
N ILE A 147 -7.10 -0.90 3.60
CA ILE A 147 -6.13 -1.14 4.67
C ILE A 147 -5.56 0.18 5.24
N PRO A 148 -5.20 1.19 4.43
CA PRO A 148 -4.88 2.51 4.96
C PRO A 148 -6.02 3.19 5.72
N LEU A 149 -7.27 3.08 5.27
CA LEU A 149 -8.40 3.61 6.04
C LEU A 149 -8.53 2.92 7.40
N ALA A 150 -8.32 1.59 7.45
CA ALA A 150 -8.21 0.83 8.70
C ALA A 150 -7.04 1.30 9.58
N LEU A 151 -5.88 1.64 9.00
CA LEU A 151 -4.78 2.29 9.71
C LEU A 151 -5.20 3.66 10.28
N GLY A 152 -5.92 4.47 9.51
CA GLY A 152 -6.44 5.76 9.94
C GLY A 152 -7.35 5.62 11.17
N TYR A 153 -8.29 4.68 11.11
CA TYR A 153 -9.12 4.32 12.27
C TYR A 153 -8.26 3.88 13.46
N ARG A 154 -7.23 3.07 13.24
CA ARG A 154 -6.32 2.58 14.29
C ARG A 154 -5.52 3.70 14.95
N MET A 155 -5.18 4.75 14.21
CA MET A 155 -4.42 5.92 14.67
C MET A 155 -5.28 7.03 15.28
N ARG A 156 -6.61 6.86 15.39
CA ARG A 156 -7.52 7.90 15.90
C ARG A 156 -7.16 8.44 17.29
N LYS A 157 -6.70 7.58 18.20
CA LYS A 157 -6.31 7.95 19.58
C LYS A 157 -4.90 8.55 19.61
N THR A 158 -4.66 9.54 20.48
CA THR A 158 -3.36 10.22 20.63
C THR A 158 -2.20 9.28 20.98
N TYR A 159 -2.47 8.22 21.75
CA TYR A 159 -1.49 7.21 22.14
C TYR A 159 -1.96 5.83 21.70
N PRO A 160 -1.84 5.49 20.40
CA PRO A 160 -2.46 4.31 19.82
C PRO A 160 -1.92 2.98 20.38
N PHE A 161 -0.79 2.94 21.06
CA PHE A 161 -0.22 1.68 21.59
C PHE A 161 -0.29 1.56 23.12
N SER A 162 -1.13 2.39 23.77
CA SER A 162 -1.26 2.45 25.23
C SER A 162 -2.46 1.65 25.74
N LYS A 163 -2.45 1.20 27.01
CA LYS A 163 -3.55 0.41 27.60
C LYS A 163 -4.98 0.97 27.42
N LYS A 164 -5.13 2.29 27.24
CA LYS A 164 -6.43 2.96 27.07
C LYS A 164 -6.90 3.06 25.61
N SER A 165 -6.19 2.44 24.66
CA SER A 165 -6.45 2.60 23.23
C SER A 165 -6.95 1.35 22.50
N ILE A 166 -7.16 0.24 23.22
CA ILE A 166 -7.88 -0.94 22.71
C ILE A 166 -9.37 -0.71 22.95
#